data_AF-A0A8B9WJ27-F1
#
_entry.id   AF-A0A8B9WJ27-F1
#
_cell.length_a   1.000
_cell.length_b   1.000
_cell.length_c   1.000
_cell.angle_alpha   90.00
_cell.angle_beta   90.00
_cell.angle_gamma   90.00
#
_symmetry.space_group_name_H-M   'P 1'
#
loop_
_entity.id
_entity.type
_entity.pdbx_description
1 polymer ?
#
loop_
_entity_poly.entity_id
_entity_poly.type
_entity_poly.pdbx_seq_one_letter_code
_entity_poly.pdbx_strand_id
1 'polypeptide(L)'
;MFSKHRDQIASIRWIMEKAREFQKNIYFCFIDYAKAFDCVDHNKLRKILKEMGIPDHLTCLLRNLYASQEATVRTGHETTDWLQIGKRVRQSCILSPCLFNFYAEYIMRNAGLEEAQAGIKIARKNINNLRYADDTTLMAESEEELKSLLMRVKEESEKVGLKLNIQKTKIMTSGPITTWEIDGKTVKTVSDFIVLGSKITADGCCSHEIKRCLLLGRKVMTKVDSIFKSRDITLTTNVHLVKAMVFPVVMYGCESWTVKKAERQRIGVVLEKTLESPLDCKEIQPVHSEGDQSWDFFRRK
;
A
#
# COMPACT_ATOMS: atom_id res chain seq x y z
N MET A 1 -7.11 -10.22 -7.69
CA MET A 1 -5.95 -9.78 -6.90
C MET A 1 -6.17 -8.42 -6.21
N PHE A 2 -6.91 -7.47 -6.79
CA PHE A 2 -7.14 -6.14 -6.21
C PHE A 2 -8.07 -6.05 -4.97
N SER A 3 -8.89 -7.06 -4.62
CA SER A 3 -9.82 -6.92 -3.50
C SER A 3 -9.14 -6.96 -2.13
N LYS A 4 -8.14 -7.84 -1.94
CA LYS A 4 -7.53 -8.08 -0.62
C LYS A 4 -6.74 -6.90 -0.04
N HIS A 5 -6.24 -5.98 -0.86
CA HIS A 5 -5.51 -4.79 -0.37
C HIS A 5 -6.42 -3.81 0.38
N ARG A 6 -7.64 -3.65 -0.15
CA ARG A 6 -8.64 -2.71 0.39
C ARG A 6 -9.19 -3.18 1.73
N ASP A 7 -9.25 -4.50 1.92
CA ASP A 7 -9.68 -5.11 3.18
C ASP A 7 -8.75 -4.74 4.36
N GLN A 8 -7.43 -4.67 4.15
CA GLN A 8 -6.50 -4.24 5.21
C GLN A 8 -6.66 -2.74 5.53
N ILE A 9 -6.82 -1.89 4.51
CA ILE A 9 -7.06 -0.45 4.69
C ILE A 9 -8.36 -0.24 5.49
N ALA A 10 -9.43 -0.95 5.12
CA ALA A 10 -10.71 -0.90 5.83
C ALA A 10 -10.57 -1.42 7.27
N SER A 11 -9.85 -2.52 7.47
CA SER A 11 -9.61 -3.10 8.80
C SER A 11 -8.93 -2.09 9.73
N ILE A 12 -7.85 -1.44 9.28
CA ILE A 12 -7.15 -0.41 10.08
C ILE A 12 -8.11 0.73 10.46
N ARG A 13 -8.90 1.23 9.49
CA ARG A 13 -9.83 2.35 9.74
C ARG A 13 -10.94 1.97 10.70
N TRP A 14 -11.56 0.81 10.54
CA TRP A 14 -12.59 0.34 11.46
C TRP A 14 -12.04 0.11 12.87
N ILE A 15 -10.83 -0.43 12.97
CA ILE A 15 -10.14 -0.59 14.24
C ILE A 15 -9.93 0.77 14.92
N MET A 16 -9.46 1.79 14.18
CA MET A 16 -9.27 3.14 14.70
C MET A 16 -10.59 3.81 15.10
N GLU A 17 -11.64 3.62 14.31
CA GLU A 17 -12.98 4.14 14.61
C GLU A 17 -13.54 3.52 15.89
N LYS A 18 -13.39 2.21 16.06
CA LYS A 18 -13.79 1.51 17.27
C LYS A 18 -12.96 1.92 18.47
N ALA A 19 -11.64 2.04 18.34
CA ALA A 19 -10.80 2.56 19.41
C ALA A 19 -11.26 3.94 19.87
N ARG A 20 -11.60 4.83 18.92
CA ARG A 20 -12.14 6.17 19.22
C ARG A 20 -13.51 6.13 19.88
N GLU A 21 -14.41 5.27 19.43
CA GLU A 21 -15.74 5.06 20.04
C GLU A 21 -15.64 4.69 21.52
N PHE A 22 -14.67 3.84 21.87
CA PHE A 22 -14.39 3.41 23.24
C PHE A 22 -13.34 4.26 23.97
N GLN A 23 -12.91 5.40 23.40
CA GLN A 23 -11.86 6.28 23.94
C GLN A 23 -10.56 5.55 24.35
N LYS A 24 -10.20 4.51 23.59
CA LYS A 24 -8.97 3.76 23.78
C LYS A 24 -7.84 4.34 22.92
N ASN A 25 -6.64 4.35 23.48
CA ASN A 25 -5.44 4.58 22.69
C ASN A 25 -5.15 3.36 21.81
N ILE A 26 -4.59 3.63 20.65
CA ILE A 26 -4.14 2.61 19.72
C ILE A 26 -2.76 2.95 19.20
N TYR A 27 -1.90 1.94 19.14
CA TYR A 27 -0.53 2.06 18.68
C TYR A 27 -0.34 1.11 17.49
N PHE A 28 0.18 1.64 16.39
CA PHE A 28 0.53 0.88 15.19
C PHE A 28 2.04 0.94 14.96
N CYS A 29 2.65 -0.19 14.61
CA CYS A 29 4.02 -0.26 14.10
C CYS A 29 3.99 -0.82 12.67
N PHE A 30 4.38 0.01 11.71
CA PHE A 30 4.53 -0.37 10.30
C PHE A 30 5.95 -0.87 10.10
N ILE A 31 6.11 -2.18 9.91
CA ILE A 31 7.40 -2.86 9.77
C ILE A 31 7.85 -2.84 8.31
N ASP A 32 9.12 -2.57 8.08
CA ASP A 32 9.81 -2.73 6.79
C ASP A 32 11.05 -3.60 6.98
N TYR A 33 11.29 -4.56 6.09
CA TYR A 33 12.49 -5.39 6.09
C TYR A 33 13.55 -4.81 5.14
N ALA A 34 14.79 -4.77 5.60
CA ALA A 34 15.91 -4.34 4.77
C ALA A 34 16.18 -5.40 3.67
N LYS A 35 15.89 -5.04 2.41
CA LYS A 35 16.10 -5.90 1.23
C LYS A 35 15.49 -7.31 1.38
N ALA A 36 14.23 -7.37 1.81
CA ALA A 36 13.55 -8.60 2.21
C ALA A 36 13.73 -9.78 1.22
N PHE A 37 13.47 -9.54 -0.07
CA PHE A 37 13.59 -10.55 -1.12
C PHE A 37 15.03 -11.00 -1.36
N ASP A 38 16.03 -10.13 -1.16
CA ASP A 38 17.45 -10.44 -1.38
C ASP A 38 18.06 -11.15 -0.16
N CYS A 39 17.48 -10.99 1.02
CA CYS A 39 17.96 -11.59 2.27
C CYS A 39 17.42 -13.00 2.53
N VAL A 40 16.51 -13.53 1.70
CA VAL A 40 16.00 -14.90 1.84
C VAL A 40 17.12 -15.90 1.63
N ASP A 41 17.45 -16.65 2.67
CA ASP A 41 18.46 -17.69 2.65
C ASP A 41 17.86 -19.01 2.16
N HIS A 42 18.46 -19.63 1.13
CA HIS A 42 17.88 -20.84 0.51
C HIS A 42 17.88 -22.05 1.44
N ASN A 43 18.87 -22.18 2.32
CA ASN A 43 18.94 -23.29 3.28
C ASN A 43 17.85 -23.13 4.34
N LYS A 44 17.66 -21.90 4.84
CA LYS A 44 16.59 -21.60 5.80
C LYS A 44 15.21 -21.73 5.17
N LEU A 45 15.02 -21.22 3.95
CA LEU A 45 13.78 -21.39 3.19
C LEU A 45 13.42 -22.87 3.03
N ARG A 46 14.39 -23.72 2.68
CA ARG A 46 14.16 -25.17 2.57
C ARG A 46 13.70 -25.80 3.89
N LYS A 47 14.31 -25.39 5.01
CA LYS A 47 13.92 -25.86 6.34
C LYS A 47 12.50 -25.41 6.70
N ILE A 48 12.20 -24.12 6.47
CA ILE A 48 10.87 -23.53 6.71
C ILE A 48 9.81 -24.26 5.89
N LEU A 49 10.03 -24.52 4.59
CA LEU A 49 9.07 -25.22 3.74
C LEU A 49 8.76 -26.63 4.28
N LYS A 50 9.78 -27.37 4.74
CA LYS A 50 9.59 -28.69 5.36
C LYS A 50 8.78 -28.59 6.65
N GLU A 51 9.11 -27.65 7.54
CA GLU A 51 8.42 -27.44 8.81
C GLU A 51 6.96 -26.98 8.61
N MET A 52 6.69 -26.27 7.51
CA MET A 52 5.34 -25.87 7.12
C MET A 52 4.55 -26.97 6.39
N GLY A 53 5.11 -28.19 6.31
CA GLY A 53 4.43 -29.36 5.77
C GLY A 53 4.44 -29.46 4.24
N ILE A 54 5.30 -28.71 3.55
CA ILE A 54 5.42 -28.81 2.09
C ILE A 54 6.09 -30.14 1.72
N PRO A 55 5.48 -30.96 0.83
CA PRO A 55 6.03 -32.24 0.44
C PRO A 55 7.47 -32.19 -0.05
N ASP A 56 8.25 -33.24 0.27
CA ASP A 56 9.68 -33.30 -0.04
C ASP A 56 9.98 -33.21 -1.54
N HIS A 57 9.12 -33.78 -2.40
CA HIS A 57 9.30 -33.71 -3.85
C HIS A 57 9.21 -32.26 -4.38
N LEU A 58 8.31 -31.43 -3.85
CA LEU A 58 8.20 -30.01 -4.20
C LEU A 58 9.39 -29.22 -3.66
N THR A 59 9.78 -29.49 -2.41
CA THR A 59 10.96 -28.88 -1.80
C THR A 59 12.24 -29.23 -2.57
N CYS A 60 12.34 -30.45 -3.09
CA CYS A 60 13.43 -30.89 -3.96
C CYS A 60 13.45 -30.13 -5.30
N LEU A 61 12.29 -29.95 -5.92
CA LEU A 61 12.16 -29.17 -7.16
C LEU A 61 12.58 -27.71 -6.95
N LEU A 62 12.12 -27.09 -5.85
CA LEU A 62 12.52 -25.73 -5.48
C LEU A 62 14.03 -25.65 -5.22
N ARG A 63 14.61 -26.63 -4.53
CA ARG A 63 16.07 -26.69 -4.34
C ARG A 63 16.79 -26.72 -5.68
N ASN A 64 16.35 -27.55 -6.62
CA ASN A 64 17.00 -27.64 -7.93
C ASN A 64 16.83 -26.35 -8.74
N LEU A 65 15.71 -25.64 -8.58
CA LEU A 65 15.49 -24.32 -9.18
C LEU A 65 16.46 -23.26 -8.61
N TYR A 66 16.77 -23.35 -7.31
CA TYR A 66 17.66 -22.42 -6.62
C TYR A 66 19.14 -22.82 -6.59
N ALA A 67 19.47 -24.07 -6.94
CA ALA A 67 20.82 -24.59 -6.94
C ALA A 67 21.69 -23.94 -8.01
N SER A 68 22.97 -23.71 -7.66
CA SER A 68 24.05 -23.27 -8.56
C SER A 68 23.69 -22.07 -9.44
N GLN A 69 22.90 -21.14 -8.90
CA GLN A 69 22.57 -19.92 -9.62
C GLN A 69 23.79 -18.99 -9.63
N GLU A 70 24.14 -18.49 -10.81
CA GLU A 70 25.18 -17.47 -10.98
C GLU A 70 24.58 -16.21 -11.58
N ALA A 71 25.11 -15.06 -11.18
CA ALA A 71 24.82 -13.77 -11.79
C ALA A 71 26.11 -13.02 -12.08
N THR A 72 26.09 -12.21 -13.13
CA THR A 72 27.14 -11.23 -13.44
C THR A 72 26.51 -9.85 -13.59
N VAL A 73 27.27 -8.80 -13.30
CA VAL A 73 26.86 -7.41 -13.46
C VAL A 73 27.43 -6.88 -14.78
N ARG A 74 26.54 -6.45 -15.68
CA ARG A 74 26.93 -5.77 -16.92
C ARG A 74 26.89 -4.26 -16.72
N THR A 75 28.06 -3.62 -16.75
CA THR A 75 28.20 -2.17 -16.87
C THR A 75 28.37 -1.81 -18.36
N GLY A 76 28.26 -0.53 -18.74
CA GLY A 76 28.16 -0.12 -20.16
C GLY A 76 29.27 -0.64 -21.08
N HIS A 77 30.46 -0.92 -20.55
CA HIS A 77 31.60 -1.41 -21.33
C HIS A 77 32.15 -2.77 -20.86
N GLU A 78 31.74 -3.29 -19.70
CA GLU A 78 32.34 -4.49 -19.09
C GLU A 78 31.30 -5.37 -18.40
N THR A 79 31.61 -6.67 -18.31
CA THR A 79 30.82 -7.65 -17.56
C THR A 79 31.71 -8.20 -16.45
N THR A 80 31.22 -8.21 -15.22
CA THR A 80 31.99 -8.73 -14.08
C THR A 80 32.13 -10.25 -14.17
N ASP A 81 32.96 -10.83 -13.32
CA ASP A 81 32.98 -12.28 -13.13
C ASP A 81 31.62 -12.80 -12.62
N TRP A 82 31.40 -14.10 -12.84
CA TRP A 82 30.23 -14.81 -12.34
C TRP A 82 30.27 -14.92 -10.81
N LEU A 83 29.17 -14.53 -10.17
CA LEU A 83 28.98 -14.58 -8.73
C LEU A 83 27.89 -15.59 -8.39
N GLN A 84 28.21 -16.51 -7.49
CA GLN A 84 27.25 -17.50 -6.97
C GLN A 84 26.19 -16.82 -6.10
N ILE A 85 24.92 -17.13 -6.36
CA ILE A 85 23.77 -16.57 -5.65
C ILE A 85 23.37 -17.54 -4.53
N GLY A 86 23.81 -17.27 -3.30
CA GLY A 86 23.46 -18.07 -2.11
C GLY A 86 22.25 -17.57 -1.32
N LYS A 87 21.79 -16.35 -1.61
CA LYS A 87 20.62 -15.70 -0.98
C LYS A 87 19.88 -14.94 -2.06
N ARG A 88 18.57 -14.76 -1.87
CA ARG A 88 17.59 -14.07 -2.73
C ARG A 88 16.56 -15.02 -3.33
N VAL A 89 15.30 -14.60 -3.35
CA VAL A 89 14.30 -15.18 -4.26
C VAL A 89 14.32 -14.44 -5.60
N ARG A 90 14.13 -15.15 -6.71
CA ARG A 90 14.27 -14.56 -8.06
C ARG A 90 13.25 -13.43 -8.25
N GLN A 91 13.71 -12.20 -8.44
CA GLN A 91 12.80 -11.09 -8.78
C GLN A 91 12.09 -11.40 -10.10
N SER A 92 10.82 -11.01 -10.20
CA SER A 92 9.93 -11.32 -11.33
C SER A 92 9.54 -12.79 -11.52
N CYS A 93 9.95 -13.70 -10.63
CA CYS A 93 9.42 -15.06 -10.60
C CYS A 93 8.07 -15.10 -9.88
N ILE A 94 7.09 -15.80 -10.48
CA ILE A 94 5.72 -15.96 -9.94
C ILE A 94 5.73 -16.60 -8.54
N LEU A 95 6.71 -17.46 -8.25
CA LEU A 95 6.82 -18.15 -6.96
C LEU A 95 7.43 -17.29 -5.85
N SER A 96 8.22 -16.27 -6.18
CA SER A 96 8.98 -15.51 -5.18
C SER A 96 8.11 -14.84 -4.11
N PRO A 97 6.97 -14.20 -4.44
CA PRO A 97 6.05 -13.69 -3.42
C PRO A 97 5.49 -14.80 -2.51
N CYS A 98 5.18 -15.97 -3.07
CA CYS A 98 4.67 -17.10 -2.30
C CYS A 98 5.72 -17.66 -1.33
N LEU A 99 6.96 -17.80 -1.80
CA LEU A 99 8.09 -18.23 -0.96
C LEU A 99 8.39 -17.24 0.16
N PHE A 100 8.30 -15.94 -0.13
CA PHE A 100 8.44 -14.92 0.90
C PHE A 100 7.30 -14.98 1.92
N ASN A 101 6.06 -15.23 1.50
CA ASN A 101 4.93 -15.39 2.42
C ASN A 101 5.14 -16.58 3.38
N PHE A 102 5.72 -17.69 2.94
CA PHE A 102 6.09 -18.79 3.86
C PHE A 102 7.11 -18.32 4.91
N TYR A 103 8.08 -17.51 4.49
CA TYR A 103 9.05 -16.91 5.39
C TYR A 103 8.40 -16.02 6.45
N ALA A 104 7.54 -15.10 6.01
CA ALA A 104 6.82 -14.18 6.88
C ALA A 104 5.89 -14.93 7.82
N GLU A 105 5.15 -15.92 7.33
CA GLU A 105 4.25 -16.74 8.14
C GLU A 105 5.01 -17.55 9.21
N TYR A 106 6.15 -18.13 8.85
CA TYR A 106 7.02 -18.84 9.80
C TYR A 106 7.49 -17.94 10.94
N ILE A 107 7.93 -16.71 10.62
CA ILE A 107 8.33 -15.71 11.62
C ILE A 107 7.16 -15.39 12.56
N MET A 108 5.97 -15.13 12.01
CA MET A 108 4.81 -14.71 12.81
C MET A 108 4.32 -15.83 13.75
N ARG A 109 4.35 -17.09 13.29
CA ARG A 109 3.99 -18.25 14.14
C ARG A 109 4.99 -18.42 15.28
N ASN A 110 6.29 -18.38 14.98
CA ASN A 110 7.32 -18.56 16.00
C ASN A 110 7.46 -17.37 16.94
N ALA A 111 7.04 -16.18 16.52
CA ALA A 111 6.97 -15.00 17.38
C ALA A 111 5.85 -15.12 18.43
N GLY A 112 5.01 -16.17 18.35
CA GLY A 112 3.96 -16.45 19.33
C GLY A 112 2.93 -15.32 19.39
N LEU A 113 2.59 -14.75 18.23
CA LEU A 113 1.64 -13.64 18.15
C LEU A 113 0.21 -14.11 18.40
N GLU A 114 -0.15 -15.33 18.02
CA GLU A 114 -1.53 -15.84 18.22
C GLU A 114 -1.83 -16.09 19.71
N GLU A 115 -0.83 -16.54 20.46
CA GLU A 115 -0.92 -16.80 21.90
C GLU A 115 -0.70 -15.53 22.75
N ALA A 116 -0.27 -14.43 22.13
CA ALA A 116 0.00 -13.19 22.84
C ALA A 116 -1.30 -12.56 23.37
N GLN A 117 -1.27 -12.20 24.66
CA GLN A 117 -2.34 -11.40 25.27
C GLN A 117 -2.33 -9.93 24.79
N ALA A 118 -1.24 -9.51 24.15
CA ALA A 118 -1.04 -8.20 23.57
C ALA A 118 -1.79 -8.04 22.24
N GLY A 119 -2.37 -6.86 22.02
CA GLY A 119 -3.13 -6.56 20.81
C GLY A 119 -4.38 -5.73 21.09
N ILE A 120 -5.24 -5.63 20.08
CA ILE A 120 -6.51 -4.93 20.16
C ILE A 120 -7.62 -5.95 20.39
N LYS A 121 -8.40 -5.77 21.46
CA LYS A 121 -9.48 -6.70 21.82
C LYS A 121 -10.73 -6.42 21.01
N ILE A 122 -11.04 -7.31 20.07
CA ILE A 122 -12.25 -7.27 19.24
C ILE A 122 -12.99 -8.61 19.38
N ALA A 123 -14.24 -8.56 19.84
CA ALA A 123 -15.11 -9.74 19.97
C ALA A 123 -14.44 -10.95 20.66
N ARG A 124 -13.74 -10.71 21.79
CA ARG A 124 -12.98 -11.69 22.59
C ARG A 124 -11.71 -12.27 21.94
N LYS A 125 -11.29 -11.74 20.79
CA LYS A 125 -10.02 -12.08 20.16
C LYS A 125 -9.08 -10.88 20.20
N ASN A 126 -7.80 -11.14 20.38
CA ASN A 126 -6.76 -10.13 20.21
C ASN A 126 -6.36 -10.09 18.74
N ILE A 127 -6.44 -8.91 18.14
CA ILE A 127 -5.87 -8.66 16.82
C ILE A 127 -4.62 -7.82 17.03
N ASN A 128 -3.46 -8.38 16.74
CA ASN A 128 -2.17 -7.71 16.97
C ASN A 128 -1.33 -7.52 15.72
N ASN A 129 -1.76 -8.08 14.58
CA ASN A 129 -1.09 -7.87 13.31
C ASN A 129 -2.08 -7.85 12.15
N LEU A 130 -1.75 -7.07 11.12
CA LEU A 130 -2.36 -7.10 9.79
C LEU A 130 -1.24 -7.24 8.77
N ARG A 131 -1.43 -8.14 7.81
CA ARG A 131 -0.37 -8.55 6.89
C ARG A 131 -0.90 -8.59 5.47
N TYR A 132 -0.15 -7.98 4.55
CA TYR A 132 -0.38 -8.12 3.13
C TYR A 132 0.95 -8.17 2.40
N ALA A 133 1.23 -9.29 1.74
CA ALA A 133 2.51 -9.54 1.09
C ALA A 133 3.67 -9.25 2.06
N ASP A 134 4.54 -8.31 1.74
CA ASP A 134 5.67 -7.87 2.55
C ASP A 134 5.32 -6.79 3.59
N ASP A 135 4.17 -6.13 3.48
CA ASP A 135 3.70 -5.14 4.45
C ASP A 135 3.15 -5.84 5.71
N THR A 136 3.78 -5.55 6.86
CA THR A 136 3.28 -5.98 8.17
C THR A 136 3.02 -4.77 9.06
N THR A 137 1.82 -4.72 9.62
CA THR A 137 1.44 -3.75 10.66
C THR A 137 1.20 -4.51 11.95
N LEU A 138 1.99 -4.22 12.99
CA LEU A 138 1.68 -4.63 14.35
C LEU A 138 0.80 -3.59 15.03
N MET A 139 -0.01 -4.02 15.99
CA MET A 139 -0.90 -3.11 16.72
C MET A 139 -1.22 -3.59 18.13
N ALA A 140 -1.39 -2.65 19.06
CA ALA A 140 -1.73 -2.93 20.45
C ALA A 140 -2.47 -1.75 21.11
N GLU A 141 -3.05 -1.99 22.29
CA GLU A 141 -3.71 -0.97 23.11
C GLU A 141 -2.74 -0.18 23.99
N SER A 142 -1.51 -0.67 24.19
CA SER A 142 -0.44 0.03 24.91
C SER A 142 0.90 0.05 24.17
N GLU A 143 1.75 0.99 24.56
CA GLU A 143 3.11 1.15 24.05
C GLU A 143 3.97 -0.08 24.36
N GLU A 144 3.88 -0.59 25.60
CA GLU A 144 4.66 -1.72 26.10
C GLU A 144 4.30 -3.02 25.36
N GLU A 145 3.01 -3.24 25.10
CA GLU A 145 2.53 -4.37 24.33
C GLU A 145 3.05 -4.34 22.89
N LEU A 146 2.95 -3.18 22.23
CA LEU A 146 3.46 -3.02 20.87
C LEU A 146 4.96 -3.26 20.80
N LYS A 147 5.72 -2.76 21.79
CA LYS A 147 7.17 -2.95 21.87
C LYS A 147 7.53 -4.43 22.05
N SER A 148 6.81 -5.13 22.93
CA SER A 148 6.97 -6.57 23.14
C SER A 148 6.71 -7.37 21.85
N LEU A 149 5.63 -7.07 21.13
CA LEU A 149 5.32 -7.71 19.84
C LEU A 149 6.42 -7.45 18.80
N LEU A 150 6.90 -6.22 18.68
CA LEU A 150 7.95 -5.85 17.74
C LEU A 150 9.27 -6.57 18.04
N MET A 151 9.66 -6.69 19.31
CA MET A 151 10.88 -7.38 19.72
C MET A 151 10.82 -8.88 19.40
N ARG A 152 9.69 -9.54 19.66
CA ARG A 152 9.50 -10.95 19.28
C ARG A 152 9.63 -11.16 17.78
N VAL A 153 8.99 -10.30 16.97
CA VAL A 153 9.10 -10.37 15.51
C VAL A 153 10.54 -10.12 15.05
N LYS A 154 11.24 -9.15 15.64
CA LYS A 154 12.66 -8.87 15.34
C LYS A 154 13.54 -10.08 15.60
N GLU A 155 13.45 -10.67 16.80
CA GLU A 155 14.26 -11.82 17.21
C GLU A 155 14.05 -13.03 16.29
N GLU A 156 12.80 -13.37 15.99
CA GLU A 156 12.49 -14.48 15.07
C GLU A 156 12.92 -14.19 13.63
N SER A 157 12.77 -12.95 13.18
CA SER A 157 13.24 -12.52 11.85
C SER A 157 14.75 -12.69 11.72
N GLU A 158 15.52 -12.31 12.74
CA GLU A 158 16.97 -12.40 12.73
C GLU A 158 17.47 -13.84 12.73
N LYS A 159 16.78 -14.76 13.43
CA LYS A 159 17.05 -16.21 13.36
C LYS A 159 16.97 -16.73 11.93
N VAL A 160 16.03 -16.22 11.15
CA VAL A 160 15.92 -16.53 9.73
C VAL A 160 16.68 -15.56 8.82
N GLY A 161 17.49 -14.65 9.35
CA GLY A 161 18.37 -13.79 8.56
C GLY A 161 17.67 -12.61 7.86
N LEU A 162 16.43 -12.29 8.22
CA LEU A 162 15.79 -11.03 7.87
C LEU A 162 16.09 -9.98 8.95
N LYS A 163 16.39 -8.76 8.52
CA LYS A 163 16.64 -7.63 9.43
C LYS A 163 15.60 -6.55 9.22
N LEU A 164 15.09 -6.02 10.32
CA LEU A 164 14.19 -4.87 10.27
C LEU A 164 14.95 -3.62 9.82
N ASN A 165 14.31 -2.85 8.96
CA ASN A 165 14.78 -1.53 8.58
C ASN A 165 14.20 -0.50 9.56
N ILE A 166 14.90 -0.26 10.66
CA ILE A 166 14.45 0.64 11.73
C ILE A 166 14.17 2.06 11.21
N GLN A 167 14.92 2.53 10.20
CA GLN A 167 14.71 3.86 9.62
C GLN A 167 13.44 3.95 8.78
N LYS A 168 13.01 2.87 8.12
CA LYS A 168 11.74 2.82 7.39
C LYS A 168 10.56 2.40 8.24
N THR A 169 10.81 1.64 9.31
CA THR A 169 9.81 1.27 10.30
C THR A 169 9.26 2.53 10.98
N LYS A 170 7.94 2.65 11.08
CA LYS A 170 7.26 3.82 11.66
C LYS A 170 6.28 3.42 12.73
N ILE A 171 6.13 4.28 13.73
CA ILE A 171 5.09 4.15 14.75
C ILE A 171 4.06 5.26 14.54
N MET A 172 2.78 4.92 14.60
CA MET A 172 1.68 5.88 14.57
C MET A 172 0.75 5.56 15.73
N THR A 173 0.35 6.57 16.49
CA THR A 173 -0.46 6.37 17.70
C THR A 173 -1.41 7.53 17.93
N SER A 174 -2.54 7.24 18.57
CA SER A 174 -3.48 8.25 19.09
C SER A 174 -3.17 8.66 20.55
N GLY A 175 -2.26 7.94 21.22
CA GLY A 175 -1.89 8.15 22.62
C GLY A 175 -0.49 8.77 22.79
N PRO A 176 -0.10 9.08 24.04
CA PRO A 176 1.28 9.47 24.34
C PRO A 176 2.23 8.33 24.00
N ILE A 177 3.44 8.68 23.56
CA ILE A 177 4.48 7.70 23.23
C ILE A 177 5.85 8.19 23.64
N THR A 178 6.65 7.30 24.22
CA THR A 178 8.06 7.59 24.52
C THR A 178 8.95 7.34 23.30
N THR A 179 10.15 7.90 23.31
CA THR A 179 11.12 7.65 22.23
C THR A 179 11.60 6.20 22.28
N TRP A 180 11.42 5.47 21.17
CA TRP A 180 11.87 4.08 21.06
C TRP A 180 13.22 4.00 20.40
N GLU A 181 14.16 3.30 21.03
CA GLU A 181 15.42 2.93 20.41
C GLU A 181 15.53 1.41 20.26
N ILE A 182 15.91 0.97 19.06
CA ILE A 182 16.17 -0.43 18.72
C ILE A 182 17.53 -0.47 18.05
N ASP A 183 18.46 -1.26 18.61
CA ASP A 183 19.84 -1.37 18.14
C ASP A 183 20.54 0.00 17.99
N GLY A 184 20.33 0.91 18.95
CA GLY A 184 20.88 2.28 18.94
C GLY A 184 20.29 3.20 17.87
N LYS A 185 19.17 2.82 17.23
CA LYS A 185 18.45 3.63 16.25
C LYS A 185 17.06 3.97 16.75
N THR A 186 16.71 5.24 16.68
CA THR A 186 15.38 5.71 17.04
C THR A 186 14.33 5.30 16.00
N VAL A 187 13.23 4.67 16.44
CA VAL A 187 12.07 4.40 15.59
C VAL A 187 11.25 5.68 15.47
N LYS A 188 10.98 6.13 14.24
CA LYS A 188 10.30 7.42 14.02
C LYS A 188 8.79 7.30 14.28
N THR A 189 8.29 8.12 15.20
CA THR A 189 6.85 8.36 15.38
C THR A 189 6.34 9.33 14.30
N VAL A 190 5.17 9.06 13.73
CA VAL A 190 4.54 9.85 12.67
C VAL A 190 3.06 10.11 12.97
N SER A 191 2.55 11.24 12.47
CA SER A 191 1.12 11.60 12.51
C SER A 191 0.29 10.92 11.43
N ASP A 192 0.93 10.48 10.34
CA ASP A 192 0.31 9.82 9.21
C ASP A 192 1.27 8.89 8.49
N PHE A 193 0.71 7.87 7.84
CA PHE A 193 1.46 6.88 7.08
C PHE A 193 0.66 6.43 5.85
N ILE A 194 1.35 6.08 4.75
CA ILE A 194 0.72 5.54 3.54
C ILE A 194 0.74 4.01 3.63
N VAL A 195 -0.41 3.41 3.92
CA VAL A 195 -0.60 1.95 3.96
C VAL A 195 -1.25 1.51 2.65
N LEU A 196 -0.59 0.62 1.91
CA LEU A 196 -1.10 0.07 0.64
C LEU A 196 -1.60 1.15 -0.33
N GLY A 197 -0.92 2.30 -0.37
CA GLY A 197 -1.29 3.42 -1.24
C GLY A 197 -2.34 4.38 -0.67
N SER A 198 -2.94 4.09 0.49
CA SER A 198 -3.88 4.99 1.19
C SER A 198 -3.25 5.68 2.41
N LYS A 199 -3.48 6.99 2.54
CA LYS A 199 -3.02 7.74 3.72
C LYS A 199 -3.93 7.45 4.91
N ILE A 200 -3.34 7.01 6.01
CA ILE A 200 -3.96 6.85 7.32
C ILE A 200 -3.35 7.89 8.26
N THR A 201 -4.19 8.59 9.01
CA THR A 201 -3.79 9.61 9.97
C THR A 201 -4.11 9.14 11.39
N ALA A 202 -3.30 9.55 12.37
CA ALA A 202 -3.46 9.16 13.78
C ALA A 202 -4.83 9.53 14.39
N ASP A 203 -5.48 10.58 13.88
CA ASP A 203 -6.82 11.01 14.28
C ASP A 203 -7.96 10.17 13.64
N GLY A 204 -7.62 9.25 12.72
CA GLY A 204 -8.56 8.42 11.96
C GLY A 204 -9.40 9.21 10.95
N CYS A 205 -9.04 10.46 10.64
CA CYS A 205 -9.84 11.32 9.78
C CYS A 205 -9.59 11.06 8.28
N CYS A 206 -10.65 10.70 7.55
CA CYS A 206 -10.57 10.40 6.12
C CYS A 206 -10.32 11.65 5.24
N SER A 207 -10.50 12.86 5.77
CA SER A 207 -10.41 14.12 5.00
C SER A 207 -9.07 14.28 4.27
N HIS A 208 -7.96 13.91 4.93
CA HIS A 208 -6.62 14.05 4.37
C HIS A 208 -6.40 13.11 3.17
N GLU A 209 -6.92 11.88 3.25
CA GLU A 209 -6.85 10.93 2.14
C GLU A 209 -7.75 11.34 0.99
N ILE A 210 -9.01 11.73 1.27
CA ILE A 210 -9.94 12.20 0.25
C ILE A 210 -9.30 13.35 -0.54
N LYS A 211 -8.75 14.34 0.16
CA LYS A 211 -8.03 15.45 -0.47
C LYS A 211 -6.84 14.97 -1.30
N ARG A 212 -6.06 14.01 -0.80
CA ARG A 212 -4.93 13.42 -1.53
C ARG A 212 -5.37 12.71 -2.81
N CYS A 213 -6.37 11.85 -2.78
CA CYS A 213 -6.89 11.15 -3.97
C CYS A 213 -7.43 12.13 -5.02
N LEU A 214 -8.13 13.19 -4.59
CA LEU A 214 -8.58 14.25 -5.51
C LEU A 214 -7.41 14.99 -6.17
N LEU A 215 -6.34 15.28 -5.42
CA LEU A 215 -5.13 15.90 -5.97
C LEU A 215 -4.38 14.96 -6.93
N LEU A 216 -4.33 13.66 -6.63
CA LEU A 216 -3.75 12.66 -7.53
C LEU A 216 -4.56 12.53 -8.82
N GLY A 217 -5.89 12.50 -8.72
CA GLY A 217 -6.78 12.50 -9.89
C GLY A 217 -6.56 13.72 -10.78
N ARG A 218 -6.44 14.92 -10.19
CA ARG A 218 -6.09 16.15 -10.94
C ARG A 218 -4.74 16.03 -11.65
N LYS A 219 -3.73 15.45 -11.01
CA LYS A 219 -2.43 15.21 -11.67
C LYS A 219 -2.54 14.26 -12.86
N VAL A 220 -3.40 13.25 -12.79
CA VAL A 220 -3.69 12.37 -13.93
C VAL A 220 -4.36 13.16 -15.04
N MET A 221 -5.41 13.94 -14.73
CA MET A 221 -6.08 14.81 -15.70
C MET A 221 -5.10 15.72 -16.44
N THR A 222 -4.19 16.39 -15.73
CA THR A 222 -3.19 17.27 -16.36
C THR A 222 -2.23 16.53 -17.29
N LYS A 223 -1.96 15.24 -17.05
CA LYS A 223 -1.08 14.45 -17.91
C LYS A 223 -1.74 14.02 -19.22
N VAL A 224 -3.08 13.89 -19.23
CA VAL A 224 -3.85 13.48 -20.40
C VAL A 224 -4.60 14.64 -21.06
N ASP A 225 -4.34 15.87 -20.62
CA ASP A 225 -5.00 17.09 -21.11
C ASP A 225 -4.85 17.28 -22.63
N SER A 226 -3.68 16.98 -23.19
CA SER A 226 -3.43 17.04 -24.64
C SER A 226 -4.30 16.06 -25.43
N ILE A 227 -4.63 14.90 -24.85
CA ILE A 227 -5.50 13.89 -25.45
C ILE A 227 -6.93 14.44 -25.51
N PHE A 228 -7.40 15.07 -24.43
CA PHE A 228 -8.75 15.64 -24.38
C PHE A 228 -8.96 16.81 -25.34
N LYS A 229 -7.88 17.54 -25.65
CA LYS A 229 -7.86 18.64 -26.63
C LYS A 229 -7.73 18.17 -28.08
N SER A 230 -7.44 16.89 -28.32
CA SER A 230 -7.34 16.36 -29.68
C SER A 230 -8.72 16.33 -30.36
N ARG A 231 -8.75 16.78 -31.62
CA ARG A 231 -9.95 16.73 -32.47
C ARG A 231 -10.23 15.33 -33.00
N ASP A 232 -9.22 14.46 -33.02
CA ASP A 232 -9.31 13.10 -33.56
C ASP A 232 -10.02 12.12 -32.61
N ILE A 233 -10.26 12.54 -31.36
CA ILE A 233 -10.84 11.69 -30.32
C ILE A 233 -12.27 12.12 -30.06
N THR A 234 -13.21 11.18 -30.14
CA THR A 234 -14.63 11.48 -29.88
C THR A 234 -14.86 11.84 -28.41
N LEU A 235 -15.90 12.62 -28.14
CA LEU A 235 -16.26 12.99 -26.76
C LEU A 235 -16.55 11.74 -25.91
N THR A 236 -17.27 10.77 -26.50
CA THR A 236 -17.55 9.48 -25.87
C THR A 236 -16.27 8.76 -25.47
N THR A 237 -15.24 8.76 -26.32
CA THR A 237 -13.93 8.17 -25.99
C THR A 237 -13.25 8.93 -24.86
N ASN A 238 -13.27 10.27 -24.85
CA ASN A 238 -12.71 11.07 -23.76
C ASN A 238 -13.38 10.77 -22.41
N VAL A 239 -14.71 10.64 -22.39
CA VAL A 239 -15.44 10.26 -21.17
C VAL A 239 -15.01 8.87 -20.69
N HIS A 240 -14.84 7.90 -21.60
CA HIS A 240 -14.32 6.58 -21.24
C HIS A 240 -12.89 6.65 -20.69
N LEU A 241 -12.01 7.47 -21.28
CA LEU A 241 -10.64 7.66 -20.80
C LEU A 241 -10.61 8.26 -19.38
N VAL A 242 -11.44 9.27 -19.11
CA VAL A 242 -11.60 9.82 -17.75
C VAL A 242 -12.03 8.75 -16.76
N LYS A 243 -13.08 7.98 -17.10
CA LYS A 243 -13.57 6.88 -16.26
C LYS A 243 -12.54 5.76 -16.06
N ALA A 244 -11.68 5.50 -17.04
CA ALA A 244 -10.68 4.44 -16.97
C ALA A 244 -9.39 4.86 -16.25
N MET A 245 -8.98 6.13 -16.35
CA MET A 245 -7.68 6.60 -15.87
C MET A 245 -7.76 7.42 -14.58
N VAL A 246 -8.83 8.22 -14.42
CA VAL A 246 -8.93 9.20 -13.34
C VAL A 246 -9.79 8.68 -12.20
N PHE A 247 -10.94 8.08 -12.51
CA PHE A 247 -11.86 7.57 -11.51
C PHE A 247 -11.22 6.52 -10.60
N PRO A 248 -10.43 5.54 -11.09
CA PRO A 248 -9.78 4.58 -10.21
C PRO A 248 -8.81 5.22 -9.21
N VAL A 249 -8.20 6.35 -9.57
CA VAL A 249 -7.27 7.10 -8.70
C VAL A 249 -8.04 7.92 -7.67
N VAL A 250 -9.12 8.61 -8.09
CA VAL A 250 -9.95 9.42 -7.20
C VAL A 250 -10.72 8.56 -6.21
N MET A 251 -11.19 7.38 -6.64
CA MET A 251 -12.02 6.48 -5.85
C MET A 251 -11.22 5.40 -5.11
N TYR A 252 -9.88 5.46 -5.14
CA TYR A 252 -9.06 4.46 -4.50
C TYR A 252 -9.31 4.40 -2.99
N GLY A 253 -9.78 3.25 -2.49
CA GLY A 253 -10.04 3.03 -1.07
C GLY A 253 -11.36 3.65 -0.56
N CYS A 254 -12.22 4.17 -1.43
CA CYS A 254 -13.41 4.93 -1.03
C CYS A 254 -14.42 4.13 -0.21
N GLU A 255 -14.45 2.80 -0.39
CA GLU A 255 -15.27 1.87 0.40
C GLU A 255 -14.92 1.85 1.89
N SER A 256 -13.71 2.32 2.25
CA SER A 256 -13.23 2.41 3.64
C SER A 256 -13.37 3.81 4.25
N TRP A 257 -13.95 4.76 3.51
CA TRP A 257 -14.00 6.15 3.95
C TRP A 257 -15.25 6.45 4.77
N THR A 258 -15.05 7.03 5.96
CA THR A 258 -16.12 7.70 6.69
C THR A 258 -16.28 9.12 6.15
N VAL A 259 -17.18 9.25 5.18
CA VAL A 259 -17.40 10.48 4.41
C VAL A 259 -18.40 11.41 5.11
N LYS A 260 -17.95 12.60 5.47
CA LYS A 260 -18.78 13.70 6.00
C LYS A 260 -19.57 14.36 4.87
N LYS A 261 -20.68 15.02 5.19
CA LYS A 261 -21.53 15.74 4.20
C LYS A 261 -20.73 16.71 3.31
N ALA A 262 -19.84 17.50 3.89
CA ALA A 262 -18.99 18.45 3.16
C ALA A 262 -18.00 17.75 2.20
N GLU A 263 -17.52 16.56 2.56
CA GLU A 263 -16.60 15.78 1.73
C GLU A 263 -17.33 15.15 0.56
N ARG A 264 -18.55 14.64 0.79
CA ARG A 264 -19.41 14.12 -0.28
C ARG A 264 -19.69 15.17 -1.34
N GLN A 265 -20.00 16.40 -0.93
CA GLN A 265 -20.18 17.54 -1.85
C GLN A 265 -18.90 17.83 -2.64
N ARG A 266 -17.73 17.87 -1.99
CA ARG A 266 -16.45 18.12 -2.66
C ARG A 266 -16.10 17.03 -3.67
N ILE A 267 -16.32 15.76 -3.34
CA ILE A 267 -16.09 14.63 -4.24
C ILE A 267 -17.02 14.76 -5.45
N GLY A 268 -18.32 15.04 -5.23
CA GLY A 268 -19.29 15.25 -6.29
C GLY A 268 -18.86 16.34 -7.28
N VAL A 269 -18.52 17.52 -6.77
CA VAL A 269 -18.06 18.66 -7.59
C VAL A 269 -16.81 18.31 -8.40
N VAL A 270 -15.86 17.57 -7.82
CA VAL A 270 -14.65 17.19 -8.57
C VAL A 270 -14.98 16.16 -9.65
N LEU A 271 -15.79 15.14 -9.36
CA LEU A 271 -16.16 14.14 -10.35
C LEU A 271 -16.95 14.74 -11.51
N GLU A 272 -17.88 15.64 -11.21
CA GLU A 272 -18.67 16.39 -12.19
C GLU A 272 -17.76 17.24 -13.09
N LYS A 273 -16.92 18.10 -12.51
CA LYS A 273 -15.94 18.90 -13.27
C LYS A 273 -14.96 18.07 -14.09
N THR A 274 -14.59 16.88 -13.60
CA THR A 274 -13.69 15.98 -14.33
C THR A 274 -14.40 15.40 -15.56
N LEU A 275 -15.71 15.17 -15.49
CA LEU A 275 -16.52 14.72 -16.63
C LEU A 275 -16.86 15.87 -17.60
N GLU A 276 -16.95 17.11 -17.09
CA GLU A 276 -17.18 18.31 -17.90
C GLU A 276 -15.92 18.79 -18.63
N SER A 277 -14.72 18.56 -18.10
CA SER A 277 -13.47 19.02 -18.73
C SER A 277 -13.29 18.61 -20.20
N PRO A 278 -13.64 17.38 -20.64
CA PRO A 278 -13.66 17.04 -22.06
C PRO A 278 -14.71 17.78 -22.91
N LEU A 279 -15.81 18.24 -22.31
CA LEU A 279 -16.82 19.09 -22.97
C LEU A 279 -16.25 20.50 -23.18
N ASP A 280 -15.69 21.09 -22.12
CA ASP A 280 -15.08 22.43 -22.15
C ASP A 280 -13.94 22.53 -23.18
N CYS A 281 -13.14 21.46 -23.33
CA CYS A 281 -12.05 21.41 -24.32
C CYS A 281 -12.55 21.41 -25.77
N LYS A 282 -13.81 21.04 -26.01
CA LYS A 282 -14.42 21.04 -27.35
C LYS A 282 -15.28 22.28 -27.62
N GLU A 283 -15.62 23.07 -26.60
CA GLU A 283 -16.45 24.28 -26.72
C GLU A 283 -15.68 25.59 -26.99
N ILE A 284 -14.38 25.55 -27.34
CA ILE A 284 -13.67 26.76 -27.78
C ILE A 284 -14.08 27.12 -29.23
N GLN A 285 -14.89 28.20 -29.34
CA GLN A 285 -15.66 28.76 -30.48
C GLN A 285 -14.82 29.38 -31.64
N PRO A 286 -15.44 30.16 -32.58
CA PRO A 286 -16.36 29.83 -33.68
C PRO A 286 -15.64 29.88 -35.04
N VAL A 287 -16.26 29.36 -36.11
CA VAL A 287 -15.80 29.64 -37.49
C VAL A 287 -15.96 31.13 -37.76
N HIS A 288 -14.88 31.85 -38.04
CA HIS A 288 -14.98 33.22 -38.54
C HIS A 288 -15.76 33.22 -39.86
N SER A 289 -16.93 33.86 -39.83
CA SER A 289 -17.73 34.19 -40.99
C SER A 289 -17.13 35.39 -41.71
N GLU A 290 -16.68 35.23 -42.95
CA GLU A 290 -16.70 36.30 -43.94
C GLU A 290 -18.06 36.24 -44.65
N GLY A 291 -18.89 37.27 -44.48
CA GLY A 291 -20.14 37.41 -45.21
C GLY A 291 -21.32 37.85 -44.35
N ASP A 292 -21.47 39.17 -44.26
CA ASP A 292 -22.62 40.02 -43.95
C ASP A 292 -24.01 39.45 -43.51
N GLN A 293 -24.57 40.20 -42.55
CA GLN A 293 -26.00 40.45 -42.23
C GLN A 293 -26.83 39.50 -41.33
N SER A 294 -27.11 40.04 -40.13
CA SER A 294 -28.38 40.13 -39.37
C SER A 294 -29.34 38.93 -39.29
N TRP A 295 -29.63 38.44 -38.07
CA TRP A 295 -30.95 38.53 -37.37
C TRP A 295 -30.99 37.67 -36.09
N ASP A 296 -32.02 37.98 -35.28
CA ASP A 296 -32.25 37.80 -33.85
C ASP A 296 -32.43 36.38 -33.25
N PHE A 297 -32.22 36.34 -31.92
CA PHE A 297 -32.82 35.54 -30.82
C PHE A 297 -33.30 34.10 -31.08
N PHE A 298 -32.96 33.18 -30.16
CA PHE A 298 -33.89 32.77 -29.10
C PHE A 298 -33.19 32.01 -27.97
N ARG A 299 -33.41 32.51 -26.76
CA ARG A 299 -33.17 31.85 -25.47
C ARG A 299 -34.17 30.69 -25.30
N ARG A 300 -33.75 29.52 -24.82
CA ARG A 300 -34.63 28.58 -24.12
C ARG A 300 -33.98 27.98 -22.87
N LYS A 301 -34.87 27.68 -21.93
CA LYS A 301 -34.69 27.16 -20.57
C LYS A 301 -33.87 25.89 -20.49
#